data_AF-A0A9Q0PWN9-F1
#
_entry.id   AF-A0A9Q0PWN9-F1
#
_cell.length_a   1.000
_cell.length_b   1.000
_cell.length_c   1.000
_cell.angle_alpha   90.00
_cell.angle_beta   90.00
_cell.angle_gamma   90.00
#
_symmetry.space_group_name_H-M   'P 1'
#
loop_
_entity.id
_entity.type
_entity.pdbx_description
1 polymer ?
#
loop_
_entity_poly.entity_id
_entity_poly.type
_entity_poly.pdbx_seq_one_letter_code
_entity_poly.pdbx_strand_id
1 'polypeptide(L)'
;MLPQTNHPTTFSVICSDNDTVLNVLVDMGSAERQVLVEDYDAGKAVAFEKQISNLKEVYTIDGYKMFSRGSVQTVLPPNKKLRAGRLCGSFDDQIRNLDQSKSNVQKEADQCRKRKRDSEANLQHLQHGLKIMK
;
A
#
# COMPACT_ATOMS: atom_id res chain seq x y z
N MET A 1 -4.90 8.54 23.55
CA MET A 1 -4.24 9.70 22.92
C MET A 1 -3.14 9.16 22.01
N LEU A 2 -3.17 9.50 20.73
CA LEU A 2 -2.22 9.01 19.73
C LEU A 2 -0.95 9.88 19.67
N PRO A 3 0.19 9.33 19.23
CA PRO A 3 1.39 10.12 19.02
C PRO A 3 1.14 11.20 17.96
N GLN A 4 1.51 12.44 18.29
CA GLN A 4 1.43 13.58 17.37
C GLN A 4 2.72 13.64 16.55
N THR A 5 2.65 13.24 15.29
CA THR A 5 3.81 13.12 14.41
C THR A 5 3.40 13.24 12.95
N ASN A 6 4.32 13.70 12.10
CA ASN A 6 4.14 13.73 10.64
C ASN A 6 4.44 12.38 9.99
N HIS A 7 4.84 11.39 10.78
CA HIS A 7 5.17 10.05 10.34
C HIS A 7 4.00 9.10 10.56
N PRO A 8 3.77 8.14 9.65
CA PRO A 8 2.68 7.20 9.80
C PRO A 8 2.90 6.30 11.03
N THR A 9 1.79 5.88 11.64
CA THR A 9 1.80 4.81 12.64
C THR A 9 1.62 3.46 11.97
N THR A 10 2.06 2.38 12.60
CA THR A 10 1.79 1.01 12.10
C THR A 10 0.29 0.80 11.88
N PHE A 11 -0.56 1.29 12.77
CA PHE A 11 -2.00 1.18 12.63
C PHE A 11 -2.56 1.91 11.40
N SER A 12 -2.03 3.10 11.07
CA SER A 12 -2.51 3.88 9.90
C SER A 12 -2.19 3.25 8.54
N VAL A 13 -1.25 2.29 8.48
CA VAL A 13 -0.85 1.62 7.23
C VAL A 13 -1.32 0.18 7.14
N ILE A 14 -1.77 -0.40 8.24
CA ILE A 14 -2.37 -1.74 8.24
C ILE A 14 -3.84 -1.62 7.85
N CYS A 15 -4.23 -2.39 6.85
CA CYS A 15 -5.63 -2.55 6.46
C CYS A 15 -6.08 -3.97 6.79
N SER A 16 -7.23 -4.10 7.44
CA SER A 16 -7.93 -5.37 7.62
C SER A 16 -9.42 -5.11 7.60
N ASP A 17 -10.16 -5.98 6.91
CA ASP A 17 -11.63 -5.94 6.89
C ASP A 17 -12.26 -6.51 8.17
N ASN A 18 -11.42 -6.97 9.13
CA ASN A 18 -11.86 -7.56 10.38
C ASN A 18 -11.44 -6.70 11.57
N ASP A 19 -12.41 -6.02 12.17
CA ASP A 19 -12.21 -5.18 13.36
C ASP A 19 -11.58 -5.93 14.53
N THR A 20 -11.84 -7.23 14.68
CA THR A 20 -11.21 -8.04 15.74
C THR A 20 -9.70 -8.10 15.56
N VAL A 21 -9.22 -8.22 14.31
CA VAL A 21 -7.79 -8.23 14.03
C VAL A 21 -7.18 -6.87 14.36
N LEU A 22 -7.83 -5.77 13.97
CA LEU A 22 -7.38 -4.42 14.27
C LEU A 22 -7.32 -4.17 15.79
N ASN A 23 -8.36 -4.57 16.53
CA ASN A 23 -8.41 -4.44 17.98
C ASN A 23 -7.29 -5.23 18.65
N VAL A 24 -7.04 -6.47 18.22
CA VAL A 24 -5.93 -7.29 18.75
C VAL A 24 -4.58 -6.61 18.48
N LEU A 25 -4.37 -6.00 17.31
CA LEU A 25 -3.13 -5.28 17.00
C LEU A 25 -2.95 -4.03 17.87
N VAL A 26 -4.03 -3.36 18.23
CA VAL A 26 -4.02 -2.22 19.17
C VAL A 26 -3.72 -2.72 20.59
N ASP A 27 -4.48 -3.68 21.09
CA ASP A 27 -4.40 -4.12 22.48
C ASP A 27 -3.09 -4.86 22.79
N MET A 28 -2.71 -5.80 21.92
CA MET A 28 -1.53 -6.65 22.13
C MET A 28 -0.26 -6.04 21.57
N GLY A 29 -0.37 -5.37 20.42
CA GLY A 29 0.78 -4.80 19.69
C GLY A 29 1.04 -3.33 20.01
N SER A 30 0.03 -2.58 20.46
CA SER A 30 0.05 -1.12 20.49
C SER A 30 0.38 -0.51 19.13
N ALA A 31 -0.16 -1.08 18.04
CA ALA A 31 0.14 -0.67 16.67
C ALA A 31 -0.08 0.83 16.41
N GLU A 32 -0.99 1.46 17.14
CA GLU A 32 -1.30 2.90 17.06
C GLU A 32 -0.21 3.80 17.68
N ARG A 33 0.68 3.22 18.50
CA ARG A 33 1.77 3.91 19.20
C ARG A 33 3.16 3.57 18.64
N GLN A 34 3.18 2.79 17.55
CA GLN A 34 4.37 2.44 16.80
C GLN A 34 4.46 3.39 15.61
N VAL A 35 5.56 4.12 15.48
CA VAL A 35 5.78 5.08 14.38
C VAL A 35 6.76 4.51 13.38
N LEU A 36 6.49 4.71 12.09
CA LEU A 36 7.31 4.21 10.99
C LEU A 36 8.06 5.38 10.35
N VAL A 37 9.36 5.22 10.14
CA VAL A 37 10.24 6.23 9.55
C VAL A 37 11.09 5.62 8.44
N GLU A 38 11.63 6.47 7.57
CA GLU A 38 12.45 6.03 6.43
C GLU A 38 13.80 5.51 6.90
N ASP A 39 14.55 6.32 7.65
CA ASP A 39 15.95 6.03 7.99
C ASP A 39 16.27 6.12 9.49
N TYR A 40 17.52 5.81 9.81
CA TYR A 40 18.06 5.81 11.16
C TYR A 40 18.02 7.19 11.83
N ASP A 41 18.37 8.24 11.11
CA ASP A 41 18.48 9.60 11.66
C ASP A 41 17.09 10.16 11.97
N ALA A 42 16.13 9.96 11.06
CA ALA A 42 14.73 10.24 11.30
C ALA A 42 14.20 9.46 12.51
N GLY A 43 14.57 8.18 12.64
CA GLY A 43 14.20 7.34 13.78
C GLY A 43 14.71 7.87 15.10
N LYS A 44 15.99 8.27 15.14
CA LYS A 44 16.62 8.84 16.33
C LYS A 44 15.94 10.13 16.77
N ALA A 45 15.68 11.03 15.82
CA ALA A 45 15.01 12.30 16.09
C ALA A 45 13.59 12.09 16.67
N VAL A 46 12.82 11.18 16.07
CA VAL A 46 11.45 10.87 16.52
C VAL A 46 11.44 10.16 17.87
N ALA A 47 12.32 9.17 18.07
CA ALA A 47 12.32 8.34 19.28
C ALA A 47 12.88 9.06 20.52
N PHE A 48 13.82 9.98 20.34
CA PHE A 48 14.64 10.51 21.44
C PHE A 48 14.62 12.03 21.59
N GLU A 49 14.44 12.79 20.52
CA GLU A 49 14.63 14.25 20.53
C GLU A 49 13.31 15.01 20.60
N LYS A 50 12.31 14.60 19.80
CA LYS A 50 11.03 15.31 19.64
C LYS A 50 10.05 15.16 20.82
N GLN A 51 10.38 14.38 21.84
CA GLN A 51 9.55 14.10 23.03
C GLN A 51 8.06 13.88 22.71
N ILE A 52 7.78 12.99 21.75
CA ILE A 52 6.41 12.74 21.30
C ILE A 52 5.63 11.96 22.38
N SER A 53 4.56 12.57 22.88
CA SER A 53 3.68 11.93 23.86
C SER A 53 3.04 10.66 23.29
N ASN A 54 2.82 9.65 24.15
CA ASN A 54 2.21 8.37 23.77
C ASN A 54 2.93 7.59 22.66
N LEU A 55 4.17 7.93 22.32
CA LEU A 55 5.03 7.08 21.50
C LEU A 55 5.47 5.85 22.31
N LYS A 56 5.43 4.66 21.70
CA LYS A 56 5.96 3.43 22.33
C LYS A 56 7.30 3.04 21.73
N GLU A 57 7.37 3.03 20.41
CA GLU A 57 8.54 2.60 19.65
C GLU A 57 8.48 3.14 18.21
N VAL A 58 9.66 3.24 17.59
CA VAL A 58 9.86 3.69 16.22
C VAL A 58 10.54 2.58 15.44
N TYR A 59 10.06 2.31 14.22
CA TYR A 59 10.68 1.37 13.30
C TYR A 59 11.15 2.07 12.03
N THR A 60 12.38 1.79 11.64
CA THR A 60 12.95 2.23 10.34
C THR A 60 12.62 1.22 9.24
N ILE A 61 12.74 1.64 7.98
CA ILE A 61 12.53 0.75 6.82
C ILE A 61 13.48 -0.45 6.83
N ASP A 62 14.71 -0.26 7.30
CA ASP A 62 15.73 -1.29 7.38
C ASP A 62 15.51 -2.25 8.56
N GLY A 63 14.50 -1.97 9.40
CA GLY A 63 14.07 -2.84 10.49
C GLY A 63 14.71 -2.55 11.85
N TYR A 64 15.42 -1.43 12.00
CA TYR A 64 15.84 -0.96 13.33
C TYR A 64 14.63 -0.58 14.16
N LYS A 65 14.69 -0.90 15.45
CA LYS A 65 13.68 -0.56 16.45
C LYS A 65 14.28 0.38 17.48
N MET A 66 13.66 1.54 17.69
CA MET A 66 14.12 2.56 18.63
C MET A 66 13.04 2.88 19.66
N PHE A 67 13.40 2.98 20.93
CA PHE A 67 12.46 3.33 21.99
C PHE A 67 13.16 3.87 23.23
N SER A 68 12.42 4.66 24.00
CA SER A 68 12.86 5.18 25.31
C SER A 68 12.13 4.46 26.44
N ARG A 69 12.85 4.07 27.49
CA ARG A 69 12.28 3.59 28.76
C ARG A 69 12.83 4.44 29.89
N GLY A 70 12.03 5.40 30.35
CA GLY A 70 12.50 6.41 31.29
C GLY A 70 13.63 7.23 30.66
N SER A 71 14.79 7.30 31.32
CA SER A 71 15.99 7.98 30.82
C SER A 71 16.82 7.16 29.85
N VAL A 72 16.51 5.88 29.64
CA VAL A 72 17.31 4.99 28.79
C VAL A 72 16.79 5.00 27.36
N GLN A 73 17.65 5.37 26.43
CA GLN A 73 17.43 5.28 25.00
C GLN A 73 17.98 3.96 24.48
N THR A 74 17.20 3.23 23.70
CA THR A 74 17.60 1.91 23.18
C THR A 74 17.36 1.84 21.68
N VAL A 75 18.37 1.34 20.96
CA VAL A 75 18.30 1.02 19.54
C VAL A 75 18.61 -0.46 19.39
N LEU A 76 17.65 -1.22 18.86
CA LEU A 76 17.82 -2.63 18.54
C LEU A 76 18.00 -2.78 17.02
N PRO A 77 19.04 -3.52 16.58
CA PRO A 77 19.25 -3.79 15.17
C PRO A 77 18.14 -4.71 14.62
N PRO A 78 17.98 -4.76 13.29
CA PRO A 78 17.02 -5.65 12.65
C PRO A 78 17.27 -7.09 13.07
N ASN A 79 16.25 -7.75 13.61
CA ASN A 79 16.40 -9.12 14.02
C ASN A 79 16.40 -10.03 12.79
N LYS A 80 17.57 -10.50 12.38
CA LYS A 80 17.76 -11.40 11.23
C LYS A 80 16.98 -12.72 11.34
N LYS A 81 16.53 -13.10 12.54
CA LYS A 81 15.73 -14.31 12.79
C LYS A 81 14.21 -14.07 12.69
N LEU A 82 13.76 -12.82 12.79
CA LEU A 82 12.38 -12.48 12.48
C LEU A 82 12.23 -12.59 10.96
N ARG A 83 11.84 -13.77 10.48
CA ARG A 83 11.20 -13.88 9.16
C ARG A 83 10.01 -12.92 9.24
N ALA A 84 10.09 -11.78 8.56
CA ALA A 84 8.97 -10.87 8.46
C ALA A 84 7.76 -11.72 8.04
N GLY A 85 6.80 -11.88 8.96
CA GLY A 85 5.57 -12.59 8.64
C GLY A 85 4.95 -11.89 7.44
N ARG A 86 4.44 -12.65 6.47
CA ARG A 86 3.73 -12.07 5.33
C ARG A 86 2.49 -11.37 5.88
N LEU A 87 2.55 -10.05 5.98
CA LEU A 87 1.38 -9.19 6.17
C LEU A 87 0.50 -9.18 4.91
N CYS A 88 0.99 -9.73 3.80
CA CYS A 88 0.27 -9.83 2.55
C CYS A 88 -0.76 -10.97 2.61
N GLY A 89 -1.95 -10.72 2.07
CA GLY A 89 -2.87 -11.78 1.65
C GLY A 89 -2.22 -12.73 0.63
N SER A 90 -2.90 -13.83 0.30
CA SER A 90 -2.40 -14.80 -0.66
C SER A 90 -2.01 -14.09 -1.97
N PHE A 91 -0.76 -14.24 -2.39
CA PHE A 91 -0.31 -13.74 -3.69
C PHE A 91 -1.11 -14.36 -4.83
N ASP A 92 -1.64 -15.57 -4.64
CA ASP A 92 -2.48 -16.24 -5.63
C ASP A 92 -3.78 -15.47 -5.90
N ASP A 93 -4.37 -14.84 -4.87
CA ASP A 93 -5.58 -14.03 -5.02
C ASP A 93 -5.26 -12.71 -5.74
N GLN A 94 -4.10 -12.11 -5.46
CA GLN A 94 -3.64 -10.92 -6.17
C GLN A 94 -3.37 -11.23 -7.64
N ILE A 95 -2.71 -12.36 -7.94
CA ILE A 95 -2.46 -12.84 -9.31
C ILE A 95 -3.79 -13.06 -10.02
N ARG A 96 -4.75 -13.74 -9.39
CA ARG A 96 -6.07 -14.00 -9.97
C ARG A 96 -6.83 -12.71 -10.28
N ASN A 97 -6.78 -11.72 -9.39
CA ASN A 97 -7.43 -10.43 -9.60
C ASN A 97 -6.79 -9.64 -10.76
N LEU A 98 -5.46 -9.69 -10.89
CA LEU A 98 -4.74 -9.10 -12.01
C LEU A 98 -5.07 -9.78 -13.34
N ASP A 99 -5.12 -11.12 -13.36
CA ASP A 99 -5.52 -11.89 -14.55
C ASP A 99 -6.95 -11.57 -14.99
N GLN A 100 -7.87 -11.45 -14.04
CA GLN A 100 -9.25 -11.05 -14.32
C GLN A 100 -9.31 -9.63 -14.91
N SER A 101 -8.56 -8.70 -14.33
CA SER A 101 -8.48 -7.32 -14.81
C SER A 101 -7.91 -7.24 -16.23
N LYS A 102 -6.83 -8.00 -16.50
CA LYS A 102 -6.23 -8.13 -17.84
C LYS A 102 -7.24 -8.68 -18.85
N SER A 103 -8.00 -9.72 -18.49
CA SER A 103 -9.04 -10.30 -19.34
C SER A 103 -10.14 -9.29 -19.68
N ASN A 104 -10.58 -8.50 -18.71
CA ASN A 104 -11.61 -7.49 -18.90
C ASN A 104 -11.13 -6.38 -19.85
N VAL A 105 -9.94 -5.83 -19.61
CA VAL A 105 -9.34 -4.78 -20.46
C VAL A 105 -9.14 -5.28 -21.90
N GLN A 106 -8.72 -6.54 -22.08
CA GLN A 106 -8.55 -7.11 -23.41
C GLN A 106 -9.89 -7.22 -24.16
N LYS A 107 -10.94 -7.69 -23.48
CA LYS A 107 -12.29 -7.76 -24.06
C LYS A 107 -12.81 -6.39 -24.47
N GLU A 108 -12.62 -5.37 -23.64
CA GLU A 108 -13.00 -4.00 -23.95
C GLU A 108 -12.24 -3.45 -25.16
N ALA A 109 -10.92 -3.70 -25.22
CA ALA A 109 -10.10 -3.29 -26.35
C ALA A 109 -10.55 -3.96 -27.66
N ASP A 110 -10.87 -5.25 -27.64
CA ASP A 110 -11.33 -5.97 -28.82
C ASP A 110 -12.72 -5.51 -29.29
N GLN A 111 -13.62 -5.21 -28.36
CA GLN A 111 -14.91 -4.58 -28.68
C GLN A 111 -14.71 -3.20 -29.32
N CYS A 112 -13.83 -2.37 -28.76
CA CYS A 112 -13.51 -1.05 -29.34
C CYS A 112 -12.92 -1.18 -30.75
N ARG A 113 -11.99 -2.12 -30.96
CA ARG A 113 -11.39 -2.40 -32.28
C ARG A 113 -12.42 -2.89 -33.28
N LYS A 114 -13.42 -3.67 -32.86
CA LYS A 114 -14.52 -4.11 -33.72
C LYS A 114 -15.39 -2.92 -34.15
N ARG A 115 -15.86 -2.12 -33.19
CA ARG A 115 -16.67 -0.91 -33.45
C ARG A 115 -15.96 0.07 -34.39
N LYS A 116 -14.64 0.25 -34.20
CA LYS A 116 -13.80 1.07 -35.09
C LYS A 116 -13.84 0.54 -36.53
N ARG A 117 -13.56 -0.76 -36.73
CA ARG A 117 -13.56 -1.39 -38.06
C ARG A 117 -14.92 -1.28 -38.76
N ASP A 118 -16.01 -1.53 -38.03
CA ASP A 118 -17.36 -1.42 -38.58
C ASP A 118 -17.67 0.03 -39.03
N SER A 119 -17.24 1.02 -38.25
CA SER A 119 -17.40 2.44 -38.58
C SER A 119 -16.55 2.86 -39.79
N GLU A 120 -15.31 2.38 -39.89
CA GLU A 120 -14.42 2.62 -41.03
C GLU A 120 -14.98 2.00 -42.32
N ALA A 121 -15.52 0.78 -42.25
CA ALA A 121 -16.14 0.11 -43.40
C ALA A 121 -17.39 0.88 -43.89
N ASN A 122 -18.24 1.33 -42.97
CA ASN A 122 -19.41 2.14 -43.31
C ASN A 122 -19.01 3.45 -44.00
N LEU A 123 -17.98 4.13 -43.49
CA LEU A 123 -17.45 5.36 -44.06
C LEU A 123 -16.90 5.14 -45.48
N GLN A 124 -16.15 4.05 -45.70
CA GLN A 124 -15.65 3.70 -47.03
C GLN A 124 -16.80 3.42 -48.01
N HIS A 125 -17.84 2.71 -47.58
CA HIS A 125 -19.02 2.44 -48.40
C HIS A 125 -19.76 3.74 -48.80
N LEU A 126 -19.97 4.65 -47.84
CA LEU A 126 -20.55 5.98 -48.09
C LEU A 126 -19.72 6.80 -49.07
N GLN A 127 -18.39 6.83 -48.89
CA GLN A 127 -17.48 7.53 -49.80
C GLN A 127 -17.51 6.97 -51.21
N HIS A 128 -17.62 5.65 -51.37
CA HIS A 128 -17.74 5.01 -52.68
C HIS A 128 -19.06 5.38 -53.36
N GLY A 129 -20.18 5.34 -52.64
CA GLY A 129 -21.49 5.76 -53.15
C GLY A 129 -21.51 7.23 -53.61
N LEU A 130 -20.91 8.13 -52.84
CA LEU A 130 -20.80 9.55 -53.22
C LEU A 130 -19.94 9.77 -54.48
N LYS A 131 -18.93 8.93 -54.72
CA LYS A 131 -18.10 9.00 -55.94
C LYS A 131 -18.85 8.51 -57.18
N ILE A 132 -19.77 7.57 -57.04
CA ILE A 132 -20.58 7.04 -58.15
C ILE A 132 -21.67 8.04 -58.56
N MET A 133 -22.16 8.86 -57.63
CA MET A 133 -23.22 9.85 -57.89
C MET A 133 -22.72 11.21 -58.42
N LYS A 134 -21.41 11.34 -58.69
CA LYS A 134 -20.79 12.51 -59.33
C LYS A 134 -20.44 12.19 -60.78
#